data_AF-A0A0L6WIZ4-F1
#
_entry.id   AF-A0A0L6WIZ4-F1
#
_cell.length_a   1.000
_cell.length_b   1.000
_cell.length_c   1.000
_cell.angle_alpha   90.00
_cell.angle_beta   90.00
_cell.angle_gamma   90.00
#
_symmetry.space_group_name_H-M   'P 1'
#
loop_
_entity.id
_entity.type
_entity.pdbx_description
1 polymer ?
#
loop_
_entity_poly.entity_id
_entity_poly.type
_entity_poly.pdbx_seq_one_letter_code
_entity_poly.pdbx_strand_id
1 'polypeptide(L)'
;MTPHADLFASHGIPVILYDQIGGGESSHYRDAPKEFWTVELFMDELENLLNHFGISGDYDLVGHSWGGMLAANFAAARQPVGLKHLVVADTPASMALWEQSTASLVEQLPQDVQDVIKKHETAGTTDTPEYQEAMLVFYKKHVCRLETWPDALNASFAAMEADPTVYHTMQGPSEFTITGTLKTWNIIDILPNIKVSTLIINSVYDEAQDICMLPFFNNIPKVKWVQFANSSHVPLFEEPERYKKVVGDFLMTA
;
A
#
# COMPACT_ATOMS: atom_id res chain seq x y z
N MET A 1 -0.45 8.43 5.74
CA MET A 1 0.82 8.90 5.11
C MET A 1 1.43 10.16 5.74
N THR A 2 0.81 10.82 6.74
CA THR A 2 1.30 12.09 7.31
C THR A 2 2.75 12.10 7.82
N PRO A 3 3.36 10.99 8.32
CA PRO A 3 4.78 11.01 8.70
C PRO A 3 5.74 11.34 7.54
N HIS A 4 5.34 11.14 6.28
CA HIS A 4 6.16 11.54 5.14
C HIS A 4 6.34 13.06 5.07
N ALA A 5 5.42 13.86 5.61
CA ALA A 5 5.55 15.32 5.64
C ALA A 5 6.81 15.79 6.40
N ASP A 6 7.31 14.96 7.34
CA ASP A 6 8.53 15.25 8.09
C ASP A 6 9.81 15.16 7.24
N LEU A 7 9.74 14.63 6.00
CA LEU A 7 10.86 14.64 5.06
C LEU A 7 11.29 16.06 4.69
N PHE A 8 10.37 17.03 4.70
CA PHE A 8 10.72 18.43 4.49
C PHE A 8 11.59 18.96 5.64
N ALA A 9 11.16 18.74 6.89
CA ALA A 9 11.89 19.20 8.05
C ALA A 9 13.26 18.53 8.22
N SER A 10 13.38 17.25 7.83
CA SER A 10 14.59 16.45 8.03
C SER A 10 15.58 16.49 6.86
N HIS A 11 15.09 16.55 5.62
CA HIS A 11 15.93 16.43 4.41
C HIS A 11 15.72 17.60 3.41
N GLY A 12 14.81 18.52 3.70
CA GLY A 12 14.48 19.63 2.80
C GLY A 12 13.68 19.22 1.56
N ILE A 13 13.09 18.01 1.58
CA ILE A 13 12.33 17.45 0.46
C ILE A 13 10.89 17.95 0.52
N PRO A 14 10.38 18.72 -0.46
CA PRO A 14 8.97 19.09 -0.52
C PRO A 14 8.10 17.84 -0.72
N VAL A 15 6.98 17.75 0.01
CA VAL A 15 6.11 16.58 -0.02
C VAL A 15 4.69 17.00 -0.42
N ILE A 16 4.14 16.29 -1.40
CA ILE A 16 2.73 16.37 -1.77
C ILE A 16 2.05 15.10 -1.28
N LEU A 17 1.04 15.27 -0.44
CA LEU A 17 0.10 14.22 -0.05
C LEU A 17 -1.24 14.55 -0.70
N TYR A 18 -1.92 13.55 -1.25
CA TYR A 18 -3.23 13.72 -1.83
C TYR A 18 -4.10 12.50 -1.56
N ASP A 19 -5.41 12.73 -1.44
CA ASP A 19 -6.40 11.67 -1.40
C ASP A 19 -6.78 11.33 -2.85
N GLN A 20 -6.69 10.05 -3.21
CA GLN A 20 -7.11 9.58 -4.53
C GLN A 20 -8.62 9.72 -4.69
N ILE A 21 -9.08 9.90 -5.94
CA ILE A 21 -10.49 9.96 -6.30
C ILE A 21 -11.30 8.83 -5.64
N GLY A 22 -12.42 9.19 -5.02
CA GLY A 22 -13.28 8.26 -4.28
C GLY A 22 -12.90 8.03 -2.81
N GLY A 23 -11.75 8.50 -2.34
CA GLY A 23 -11.33 8.44 -0.94
C GLY A 23 -11.12 9.81 -0.30
N GLY A 24 -11.14 9.85 1.04
CA GLY A 24 -10.79 11.02 1.83
C GLY A 24 -11.59 12.28 1.48
N GLU A 25 -10.89 13.39 1.25
CA GLU A 25 -11.50 14.68 0.89
C GLU A 25 -11.65 14.90 -0.62
N SER A 26 -11.30 13.89 -1.43
CA SER A 26 -11.48 13.93 -2.88
C SER A 26 -12.92 13.65 -3.29
N SER A 27 -13.22 13.82 -4.58
CA SER A 27 -14.58 13.62 -5.09
C SER A 27 -15.05 12.17 -4.92
N HIS A 28 -16.25 11.98 -4.35
CA HIS A 28 -16.86 10.67 -4.13
C HIS A 28 -17.85 10.29 -5.25
N TYR A 29 -17.75 9.04 -5.73
CA TYR A 29 -18.58 8.49 -6.80
C TYR A 29 -19.23 7.17 -6.39
N ARG A 30 -20.08 7.21 -5.35
CA ARG A 30 -20.69 6.03 -4.71
C ARG A 30 -21.50 5.14 -5.65
N ASP A 31 -22.09 5.74 -6.68
CA ASP A 31 -22.92 5.05 -7.68
C ASP A 31 -22.13 4.64 -8.93
N ALA A 32 -20.80 4.86 -8.98
CA ALA A 32 -19.99 4.47 -10.11
C ALA A 32 -19.96 2.94 -10.25
N PRO A 33 -20.09 2.41 -11.48
CA PRO A 33 -20.01 0.97 -11.71
C PRO A 33 -18.61 0.45 -11.37
N LYS A 34 -18.49 -0.83 -11.03
CA LYS A 34 -17.21 -1.43 -10.64
C LYS A 34 -16.11 -1.26 -11.71
N GLU A 35 -16.49 -1.23 -12.98
CA GLU A 35 -15.58 -1.05 -14.12
C GLU A 35 -14.98 0.36 -14.21
N PHE A 36 -15.53 1.34 -13.47
CA PHE A 36 -14.96 2.68 -13.34
C PHE A 36 -13.65 2.65 -12.56
N TRP A 37 -13.59 1.84 -11.50
CA TRP A 37 -12.46 1.78 -10.57
C TRP A 37 -11.35 0.88 -11.10
N THR A 38 -10.41 1.48 -11.83
CA THR A 38 -9.31 0.78 -12.50
C THR A 38 -7.96 1.36 -12.08
N VAL A 39 -6.90 0.55 -12.17
CA VAL A 39 -5.53 1.06 -11.94
C VAL A 39 -5.19 2.19 -12.93
N GLU A 40 -5.69 2.10 -14.18
CA GLU A 40 -5.50 3.13 -15.20
C GLU A 40 -6.07 4.48 -14.76
N LEU A 41 -7.27 4.51 -14.15
CA LEU A 41 -7.88 5.73 -13.61
C LEU A 41 -6.93 6.44 -12.63
N PHE A 42 -6.36 5.70 -11.69
CA PHE A 42 -5.46 6.28 -10.68
C PHE A 42 -4.10 6.66 -11.25
N MET A 43 -3.62 5.98 -12.31
CA MET A 43 -2.42 6.42 -13.04
C MET A 43 -2.68 7.73 -13.79
N ASP A 44 -3.83 7.86 -14.44
CA ASP A 44 -4.24 9.10 -15.12
C ASP A 44 -4.44 10.26 -14.13
N GLU A 45 -4.99 9.97 -12.95
CA GLU A 45 -5.10 10.93 -11.85
C GLU A 45 -3.72 11.41 -11.38
N LEU A 46 -2.76 10.49 -11.17
CA LEU A 46 -1.40 10.85 -10.79
C LEU A 46 -0.73 11.71 -11.86
N GLU A 47 -0.86 11.38 -13.15
CA GLU A 47 -0.35 12.22 -14.24
C GLU A 47 -1.00 13.60 -14.24
N ASN A 48 -2.32 13.69 -13.98
CA ASN A 48 -3.03 14.95 -13.88
C ASN A 48 -2.47 15.81 -12.72
N LEU A 49 -2.24 15.21 -11.55
CA LEU A 49 -1.69 15.87 -10.38
C LEU A 49 -0.27 16.42 -10.65
N LEU A 50 0.60 15.59 -11.23
CA LEU A 50 1.97 15.99 -11.58
C LEU A 50 1.98 17.17 -12.56
N ASN A 51 1.09 17.16 -13.55
CA ASN A 51 0.94 18.24 -14.51
C ASN A 51 0.35 19.51 -13.88
N HIS A 52 -0.63 19.37 -12.97
CA HIS A 52 -1.24 20.49 -12.26
C HIS A 52 -0.21 21.31 -11.47
N PHE A 53 0.69 20.63 -10.76
CA PHE A 53 1.77 21.29 -9.99
C PHE A 53 2.98 21.66 -10.85
N GLY A 54 3.01 21.27 -12.13
CA GLY A 54 4.14 21.54 -13.03
C GLY A 54 5.42 20.79 -12.67
N ILE A 55 5.30 19.63 -12.01
CA ILE A 55 6.42 18.83 -11.52
C ILE A 55 6.66 17.54 -12.32
N SER A 56 5.90 17.30 -13.39
CA SER A 56 6.02 16.08 -14.21
C SER A 56 7.40 15.85 -14.84
N GLY A 57 8.26 16.88 -14.89
CA GLY A 57 9.65 16.79 -15.34
C GLY A 57 10.69 16.48 -14.27
N ASP A 58 10.35 16.57 -12.99
CA ASP A 58 11.28 16.36 -11.88
C ASP A 58 10.51 16.03 -10.58
N TYR A 59 10.43 14.76 -10.23
CA TYR A 59 9.80 14.29 -8.99
C TYR A 59 10.31 12.92 -8.55
N ASP A 60 10.11 12.62 -7.26
CA ASP A 60 10.22 11.29 -6.68
C ASP A 60 8.82 10.77 -6.35
N LEU A 61 8.64 9.45 -6.38
CA LEU A 61 7.35 8.82 -6.08
C LEU A 61 7.49 7.81 -4.95
N VAL A 62 6.71 8.02 -3.89
CA VAL A 62 6.64 7.13 -2.72
C VAL A 62 5.24 6.53 -2.65
N GLY A 63 5.16 5.21 -2.77
CA GLY A 63 3.93 4.46 -2.62
C GLY A 63 4.00 3.51 -1.42
N HIS A 64 2.92 3.44 -0.65
CA HIS A 64 2.73 2.53 0.47
C HIS A 64 1.50 1.65 0.22
N SER A 65 1.59 0.34 0.47
CA SER A 65 0.51 -0.61 0.24
C SER A 65 -0.05 -0.53 -1.19
N TRP A 66 -1.36 -0.37 -1.38
CA TRP A 66 -1.98 -0.05 -2.68
C TRP A 66 -1.26 1.08 -3.43
N GLY A 67 -0.82 2.12 -2.74
CA GLY A 67 -0.07 3.23 -3.35
C GLY A 67 1.27 2.77 -3.94
N GLY A 68 1.90 1.74 -3.38
CA GLY A 68 3.09 1.12 -3.96
C GLY A 68 2.76 0.29 -5.21
N MET A 69 1.61 -0.41 -5.23
CA MET A 69 1.12 -1.11 -6.42
C MET A 69 0.93 -0.10 -7.56
N LEU A 70 0.24 1.01 -7.28
CA LEU A 70 0.01 2.09 -8.22
C LEU A 70 1.33 2.71 -8.71
N ALA A 71 2.22 3.07 -7.79
CA ALA A 71 3.49 3.71 -8.12
C ALA A 71 4.39 2.82 -8.99
N ALA A 72 4.49 1.53 -8.65
CA ALA A 72 5.24 0.57 -9.45
C ALA A 72 4.61 0.31 -10.82
N ASN A 73 3.28 0.17 -10.89
CA ASN A 73 2.57 0.02 -12.15
C ASN A 73 2.77 1.25 -13.04
N PHE A 74 2.67 2.45 -12.48
CA PHE A 74 2.88 3.70 -13.18
C PHE A 74 4.31 3.80 -13.74
N ALA A 75 5.32 3.55 -12.91
CA ALA A 75 6.72 3.57 -13.34
C ALA A 75 7.02 2.52 -14.43
N ALA A 76 6.45 1.32 -14.33
CA ALA A 76 6.68 0.23 -15.28
C ALA A 76 5.93 0.41 -16.61
N ALA A 77 4.68 0.88 -16.56
CA ALA A 77 3.81 1.01 -17.72
C ALA A 77 4.04 2.33 -18.48
N ARG A 78 4.16 3.46 -17.76
CA ARG A 78 4.29 4.79 -18.37
C ARG A 78 5.74 5.20 -18.63
N GLN A 79 6.69 4.65 -17.88
CA GLN A 79 8.12 5.00 -17.97
C GLN A 79 8.36 6.53 -18.04
N PRO A 80 7.81 7.30 -17.08
CA PRO A 80 7.82 8.76 -17.14
C PRO A 80 9.25 9.31 -17.05
N VAL A 81 9.57 10.27 -17.90
CA VAL A 81 10.93 10.85 -17.99
C VAL A 81 11.35 11.65 -16.75
N GLY A 82 10.38 12.22 -16.00
CA GLY A 82 10.65 13.06 -14.84
C GLY A 82 10.79 12.32 -13.50
N LEU A 83 10.51 11.01 -13.47
CA LEU A 83 10.64 10.22 -12.25
C LEU A 83 12.12 9.97 -11.96
N LYS A 84 12.60 10.37 -10.77
CA LYS A 84 14.00 10.20 -10.36
C LYS A 84 14.21 8.99 -9.44
N HIS A 85 13.38 8.86 -8.41
CA HIS A 85 13.39 7.73 -7.48
C HIS A 85 11.99 7.16 -7.28
N LEU A 86 11.94 5.85 -7.05
CA LEU A 86 10.73 5.13 -6.68
C LEU A 86 10.91 4.47 -5.30
N VAL A 87 9.97 4.67 -4.40
CA VAL A 87 9.88 3.93 -3.14
C VAL A 87 8.59 3.11 -3.14
N VAL A 88 8.71 1.81 -2.94
CA VAL A 88 7.60 0.85 -2.84
C VAL A 88 7.65 0.23 -1.45
N ALA A 89 6.76 0.67 -0.56
CA ALA A 89 6.75 0.26 0.83
C ALA A 89 5.56 -0.65 1.14
N ASP A 90 5.84 -1.79 1.77
CA ASP A 90 4.84 -2.71 2.35
C ASP A 90 3.80 -3.13 1.29
N THR A 91 4.26 -3.56 0.10
CA THR A 91 3.46 -3.67 -1.13
C THR A 91 3.69 -4.99 -1.88
N PRO A 92 2.66 -5.69 -2.40
CA PRO A 92 2.84 -6.83 -3.29
C PRO A 92 3.12 -6.45 -4.75
N ALA A 93 3.93 -7.24 -5.45
CA ALA A 93 4.07 -7.18 -6.91
C ALA A 93 2.93 -7.90 -7.68
N SER A 94 2.13 -8.71 -6.98
CA SER A 94 0.92 -9.34 -7.52
C SER A 94 -0.05 -9.72 -6.40
N MET A 95 -1.35 -9.69 -6.68
CA MET A 95 -2.36 -10.08 -5.68
C MET A 95 -2.37 -11.58 -5.37
N ALA A 96 -1.88 -12.43 -6.28
CA ALA A 96 -1.71 -13.86 -5.99
C ALA A 96 -0.66 -14.11 -4.89
N LEU A 97 0.45 -13.37 -4.91
CA LEU A 97 1.47 -13.43 -3.86
C LEU A 97 0.97 -12.80 -2.55
N TRP A 98 0.15 -11.75 -2.65
CA TRP A 98 -0.54 -11.18 -1.49
C TRP A 98 -1.47 -12.19 -0.81
N GLU A 99 -2.37 -12.83 -1.57
CA GLU A 99 -3.27 -13.87 -1.05
C GLU A 99 -2.48 -15.01 -0.41
N GLN A 100 -1.37 -15.44 -1.02
CA GLN A 100 -0.49 -16.45 -0.42
C GLN A 100 0.12 -15.97 0.91
N SER A 101 0.58 -14.71 0.95
CA SER A 101 1.20 -14.11 2.13
C SER A 101 0.20 -14.05 3.28
N THR A 102 -0.94 -13.41 3.04
CA THR A 102 -1.95 -13.18 4.07
C THR A 102 -2.61 -14.47 4.54
N ALA A 103 -2.88 -15.43 3.63
CA ALA A 103 -3.36 -16.75 4.04
C ALA A 103 -2.40 -17.46 5.01
N SER A 104 -1.09 -17.42 4.74
CA SER A 104 -0.10 -18.03 5.63
C SER A 104 -0.01 -17.36 7.01
N LEU A 105 -0.36 -16.07 7.10
CA LEU A 105 -0.42 -15.32 8.35
C LEU A 105 -1.72 -15.59 9.10
N VAL A 106 -2.85 -15.74 8.40
CA VAL A 106 -4.13 -16.16 9.01
C VAL A 106 -3.98 -17.54 9.67
N GLU A 107 -3.28 -18.49 9.03
CA GLU A 107 -3.00 -19.81 9.60
C GLU A 107 -2.20 -19.79 10.91
N GLN A 108 -1.54 -18.66 11.22
CA GLN A 108 -0.78 -18.46 12.47
C GLN A 108 -1.59 -17.76 13.58
N LEU A 109 -2.84 -17.38 13.31
CA LEU A 109 -3.74 -16.85 14.32
C LEU A 109 -4.24 -17.94 15.28
N PRO A 110 -4.77 -17.58 16.46
CA PRO A 110 -5.49 -18.54 17.30
C PRO A 110 -6.60 -19.27 16.54
N GLN A 111 -6.80 -20.56 16.79
CA GLN A 111 -7.73 -21.39 16.03
C GLN A 111 -9.17 -20.88 16.06
N ASP A 112 -9.61 -20.35 17.21
CA ASP A 112 -10.92 -19.73 17.38
C ASP A 112 -11.11 -18.49 16.48
N VAL A 113 -10.06 -17.70 16.28
CA VAL A 113 -10.06 -16.56 15.35
C VAL A 113 -10.13 -17.04 13.90
N GLN A 114 -9.37 -18.08 13.54
CA GLN A 114 -9.40 -18.68 12.20
C GLN A 114 -10.79 -19.23 11.86
N ASP A 115 -11.42 -19.91 12.81
CA ASP A 115 -12.75 -20.50 12.65
C ASP A 115 -13.82 -19.41 12.40
N VAL A 116 -13.73 -18.28 13.12
CA VAL A 116 -14.61 -17.11 12.92
C VAL A 116 -14.40 -16.52 11.53
N ILE A 117 -13.15 -16.25 11.12
CA ILE A 117 -12.84 -15.73 9.79
C ILE A 117 -13.45 -16.62 8.71
N LYS A 118 -13.15 -17.92 8.74
CA LYS A 118 -13.63 -18.88 7.75
C LYS A 118 -15.16 -18.97 7.70
N LYS A 119 -15.82 -18.97 8.86
CA LYS A 119 -17.30 -18.99 8.97
C LYS A 119 -17.91 -17.80 8.24
N HIS A 120 -17.42 -16.59 8.50
CA HIS A 120 -18.00 -15.38 7.94
C HIS A 120 -17.66 -15.18 6.46
N GLU A 121 -16.45 -15.51 6.03
CA GLU A 121 -16.07 -15.49 4.61
C GLU A 121 -16.92 -16.47 3.79
N THR A 122 -17.09 -17.71 4.29
CA THR A 122 -17.92 -18.73 3.60
C THR A 122 -19.39 -18.30 3.52
N ALA A 123 -19.90 -17.63 4.56
CA ALA A 123 -21.28 -17.17 4.62
C ALA A 123 -21.52 -15.80 3.96
N GLY A 124 -20.46 -15.09 3.55
CA GLY A 124 -20.57 -13.72 3.03
C GLY A 124 -21.06 -12.70 4.07
N THR A 125 -20.72 -12.89 5.35
CA THR A 125 -21.19 -12.07 6.50
C THR A 125 -20.03 -11.32 7.16
N THR A 126 -19.14 -10.78 6.34
CA THR A 126 -17.91 -10.08 6.76
C THR A 126 -18.17 -8.67 7.31
N ASP A 127 -19.40 -8.18 7.26
CA ASP A 127 -19.85 -6.92 7.86
C ASP A 127 -20.24 -7.05 9.35
N THR A 128 -20.20 -8.26 9.90
CA THR A 128 -20.61 -8.53 11.28
C THR A 128 -19.55 -8.10 12.30
N PRO A 129 -19.95 -7.65 13.52
CA PRO A 129 -19.00 -7.33 14.58
C PRO A 129 -18.05 -8.48 14.95
N GLU A 130 -18.56 -9.72 14.92
CA GLU A 130 -17.77 -10.93 15.20
C GLU A 130 -16.60 -11.09 14.21
N TYR A 131 -16.82 -10.82 12.92
CA TYR A 131 -15.77 -10.83 11.91
C TYR A 131 -14.79 -9.66 12.10
N GLN A 132 -15.29 -8.46 12.38
CA GLN A 132 -14.45 -7.28 12.59
C GLN A 132 -13.51 -7.44 13.80
N GLU A 133 -14.00 -8.05 14.88
CA GLU A 133 -13.18 -8.40 16.04
C GLU A 133 -12.08 -9.43 15.71
N ALA A 134 -12.41 -10.45 14.92
CA ALA A 134 -11.44 -11.44 14.45
C ALA A 134 -10.38 -10.81 13.53
N MET A 135 -10.79 -9.96 12.60
CA MET A 135 -9.92 -9.20 11.70
C MET A 135 -8.97 -8.29 12.49
N LEU A 136 -9.44 -7.65 13.56
CA LEU A 136 -8.60 -6.80 14.41
C LEU A 136 -7.44 -7.57 15.07
N VAL A 137 -7.58 -8.88 15.33
CA VAL A 137 -6.48 -9.72 15.82
C VAL A 137 -5.36 -9.84 14.79
N PHE A 138 -5.71 -9.98 13.50
CA PHE A 138 -4.74 -9.93 12.41
C PHE A 138 -4.10 -8.54 12.33
N TYR A 139 -4.92 -7.48 12.34
CA TYR A 139 -4.45 -6.11 12.14
C TYR A 139 -3.48 -5.67 13.23
N LYS A 140 -3.72 -6.02 14.49
CA LYS A 140 -2.81 -5.74 15.61
C LYS A 140 -1.45 -6.45 15.51
N LYS A 141 -1.37 -7.52 14.72
CA LYS A 141 -0.11 -8.26 14.51
C LYS A 141 0.62 -7.81 13.26
N HIS A 142 -0.13 -7.58 12.18
CA HIS A 142 0.39 -7.49 10.82
C HIS A 142 0.16 -6.16 10.12
N VAL A 143 -0.75 -5.33 10.62
CA VAL A 143 -0.98 -3.97 10.10
C VAL A 143 -0.30 -2.91 10.95
N CYS A 144 -0.61 -2.87 12.26
CA CYS A 144 -0.01 -1.92 13.21
C CYS A 144 0.08 -2.53 14.61
N ARG A 145 1.31 -2.62 15.12
CA ARG A 145 1.64 -3.29 16.39
C ARG A 145 1.74 -2.35 17.58
N LEU A 146 1.54 -1.05 17.38
CA LEU A 146 1.45 -0.08 18.48
C LEU A 146 0.21 -0.39 19.32
N GLU A 147 0.34 -0.27 20.65
CA GLU A 147 -0.79 -0.49 21.56
C GLU A 147 -1.88 0.58 21.35
N THR A 148 -1.46 1.83 21.20
CA THR A 148 -2.33 2.93 20.79
C THR A 148 -2.01 3.29 19.35
N TRP A 149 -2.99 3.11 18.47
CA TRP A 149 -2.82 3.43 17.06
C TRP A 149 -2.76 4.95 16.85
N PRO A 150 -1.85 5.45 15.99
CA PRO A 150 -1.74 6.88 15.72
C PRO A 150 -3.03 7.47 15.18
N ASP A 151 -3.35 8.71 15.57
CA ASP A 151 -4.57 9.40 15.12
C ASP A 151 -4.69 9.46 13.59
N ALA A 152 -3.57 9.69 12.89
CA ALA A 152 -3.55 9.72 11.43
C ALA A 152 -3.86 8.36 10.79
N LEU A 153 -3.49 7.26 11.44
CA LEU A 153 -3.85 5.91 10.99
C LEU A 153 -5.35 5.67 11.22
N ASN A 154 -5.85 5.97 12.43
CA ASN A 154 -7.27 5.84 12.76
C ASN A 154 -8.16 6.70 11.85
N ALA A 155 -7.73 7.92 11.52
CA ALA A 155 -8.44 8.79 10.60
C ALA A 155 -8.55 8.19 9.19
N SER A 156 -7.50 7.48 8.74
CA SER A 156 -7.52 6.79 7.43
C SER A 156 -8.53 5.63 7.43
N PHE A 157 -8.57 4.82 8.50
CA PHE A 157 -9.58 3.77 8.67
C PHE A 157 -11.00 4.34 8.74
N ALA A 158 -11.21 5.40 9.54
CA ALA A 158 -12.51 6.05 9.66
C ALA A 158 -13.00 6.64 8.33
N ALA A 159 -12.09 7.22 7.53
CA ALA A 159 -12.43 7.73 6.20
C ALA A 159 -12.84 6.60 5.24
N MET A 160 -12.14 5.46 5.27
CA MET A 160 -12.50 4.27 4.48
C MET A 160 -13.85 3.70 4.92
N GLU A 161 -14.12 3.60 6.22
CA GLU A 161 -15.41 3.12 6.74
C GLU A 161 -16.58 4.05 6.39
N ALA A 162 -16.34 5.37 6.37
CA ALA A 162 -17.35 6.36 6.00
C ALA A 162 -17.77 6.26 4.52
N ASP A 163 -16.84 5.87 3.64
CA ASP A 163 -17.13 5.55 2.25
C ASP A 163 -16.24 4.40 1.72
N PRO A 164 -16.70 3.15 1.85
CA PRO A 164 -15.90 2.00 1.48
C PRO A 164 -15.99 1.67 -0.02
N THR A 165 -16.58 2.56 -0.84
CA THR A 165 -16.87 2.29 -2.27
C THR A 165 -15.63 1.78 -3.01
N VAL A 166 -14.51 2.50 -2.92
CA VAL A 166 -13.28 2.13 -3.63
C VAL A 166 -12.67 0.86 -3.04
N TYR A 167 -12.53 0.80 -1.71
CA TYR A 167 -11.88 -0.33 -1.02
C TYR A 167 -12.63 -1.65 -1.25
N HIS A 168 -13.95 -1.69 -1.00
CA HIS A 168 -14.75 -2.90 -1.23
C HIS A 168 -14.81 -3.31 -2.71
N THR A 169 -14.81 -2.34 -3.63
CA THR A 169 -14.86 -2.65 -5.06
C THR A 169 -13.55 -3.22 -5.56
N MET A 170 -12.42 -2.66 -5.14
CA MET A 170 -11.10 -2.99 -5.70
C MET A 170 -10.40 -4.09 -4.91
N GLN A 171 -10.39 -4.02 -3.58
CA GLN A 171 -9.75 -4.99 -2.70
C GLN A 171 -10.74 -6.10 -2.29
N GLY A 172 -11.79 -5.71 -1.58
CA GLY A 172 -12.73 -6.63 -0.92
C GLY A 172 -12.97 -6.23 0.53
N PRO A 173 -13.57 -7.10 1.35
CA PRO A 173 -13.98 -6.76 2.72
C PRO A 173 -12.84 -6.72 3.75
N SER A 174 -11.63 -7.18 3.44
CA SER A 174 -10.46 -7.11 4.34
C SER A 174 -9.14 -7.28 3.57
N GLU A 175 -8.02 -7.10 4.27
CA GLU A 175 -6.68 -7.35 3.72
C GLU A 175 -6.40 -8.79 3.29
N PHE A 176 -7.18 -9.77 3.78
CA PHE A 176 -6.98 -11.19 3.46
C PHE A 176 -8.14 -11.84 2.70
N THR A 177 -9.22 -11.09 2.44
CA THR A 177 -10.37 -11.56 1.66
C THR A 177 -10.46 -10.81 0.32
N ILE A 178 -9.63 -11.21 -0.65
CA ILE A 178 -9.52 -10.48 -1.92
C ILE A 178 -10.60 -10.94 -2.91
N THR A 179 -11.64 -10.12 -3.03
CA THR A 179 -12.83 -10.40 -3.87
C THR A 179 -13.11 -9.31 -4.90
N GLY A 180 -12.40 -8.18 -4.80
CA GLY A 180 -12.56 -7.02 -5.68
C GLY A 180 -11.85 -7.16 -7.03
N THR A 181 -11.88 -6.08 -7.80
CA THR A 181 -11.35 -6.03 -9.18
C THR A 181 -9.83 -6.22 -9.25
N LEU A 182 -9.10 -6.01 -8.15
CA LEU A 182 -7.65 -6.21 -8.09
C LEU A 182 -7.24 -7.67 -7.96
N LYS A 183 -8.16 -8.63 -7.71
CA LYS A 183 -7.83 -10.03 -7.43
C LYS A 183 -6.81 -10.65 -8.41
N THR A 184 -6.85 -10.28 -9.68
CA THR A 184 -5.95 -10.78 -10.73
C THR A 184 -4.83 -9.81 -11.13
N TRP A 185 -4.67 -8.70 -10.40
CA TRP A 185 -3.63 -7.72 -10.68
C TRP A 185 -2.23 -8.31 -10.48
N ASN A 186 -1.36 -8.06 -11.46
CA ASN A 186 0.02 -8.54 -11.50
C ASN A 186 0.84 -7.65 -12.44
N ILE A 187 2.00 -7.18 -11.97
CA ILE A 187 2.94 -6.38 -12.79
C ILE A 187 4.31 -7.03 -12.96
N ILE A 188 4.50 -8.27 -12.48
CA ILE A 188 5.82 -8.92 -12.42
C ILE A 188 6.54 -8.88 -13.77
N ASP A 189 5.83 -9.18 -14.87
CA ASP A 189 6.40 -9.26 -16.22
C ASP A 189 6.86 -7.91 -16.77
N ILE A 190 6.34 -6.79 -16.24
CA ILE A 190 6.69 -5.44 -16.69
C ILE A 190 7.64 -4.72 -15.72
N LEU A 191 7.96 -5.29 -14.56
CA LEU A 191 8.95 -4.73 -13.62
C LEU A 191 10.31 -4.40 -14.26
N PRO A 192 10.83 -5.16 -15.25
CA PRO A 192 12.07 -4.80 -15.93
C PRO A 192 12.04 -3.43 -16.63
N ASN A 193 10.85 -2.85 -16.87
CA ASN A 193 10.71 -1.53 -17.46
C ASN A 193 11.03 -0.39 -16.48
N ILE A 194 11.03 -0.63 -15.17
CA ILE A 194 11.38 0.38 -14.16
C ILE A 194 12.89 0.63 -14.23
N LYS A 195 13.31 1.80 -14.73
CA LYS A 195 14.74 2.14 -14.93
C LYS A 195 15.35 3.01 -13.84
N VAL A 196 14.48 3.64 -13.03
CA VAL A 196 14.86 4.54 -11.94
C VAL A 196 15.40 3.76 -10.75
N SER A 197 16.21 4.42 -9.92
CA SER A 197 16.62 3.85 -8.65
C SER A 197 15.38 3.57 -7.80
N THR A 198 15.25 2.34 -7.32
CA THR A 198 14.09 1.87 -6.56
C THR A 198 14.50 1.40 -5.17
N LEU A 199 13.77 1.82 -4.16
CA LEU A 199 13.84 1.30 -2.80
C LEU A 199 12.55 0.51 -2.53
N ILE A 200 12.70 -0.77 -2.18
CA ILE A 200 11.60 -1.57 -1.65
C ILE A 200 11.76 -1.72 -0.14
N ILE A 201 10.65 -1.57 0.58
CA ILE A 201 10.58 -1.69 2.03
C ILE A 201 9.51 -2.73 2.36
N ASN A 202 9.81 -3.60 3.32
CA ASN A 202 8.80 -4.33 4.08
C ASN A 202 9.28 -4.50 5.53
N SER A 203 8.49 -5.21 6.33
CA SER A 203 8.84 -5.47 7.72
C SER A 203 8.69 -6.94 8.12
N VAL A 204 9.37 -7.35 9.19
CA VAL A 204 9.33 -8.75 9.68
C VAL A 204 7.91 -9.23 9.96
N TYR A 205 7.05 -8.37 10.51
CA TYR A 205 5.68 -8.72 10.87
C TYR A 205 4.64 -8.27 9.84
N ASP A 206 5.06 -7.72 8.71
CA ASP A 206 4.20 -7.12 7.68
C ASP A 206 3.28 -8.16 7.03
N GLU A 207 2.09 -7.77 6.61
CA GLU A 207 1.25 -8.58 5.71
C GLU A 207 1.87 -8.72 4.31
N ALA A 208 2.71 -7.77 3.88
CA ALA A 208 3.55 -7.85 2.70
C ALA A 208 4.86 -8.62 2.99
N GLN A 209 4.76 -9.93 3.22
CA GLN A 209 5.93 -10.78 3.50
C GLN A 209 6.92 -10.83 2.32
N ASP A 210 8.11 -11.39 2.54
CA ASP A 210 9.21 -11.42 1.56
C ASP A 210 8.81 -11.95 0.17
N ILE A 211 7.86 -12.90 0.11
CA ILE A 211 7.33 -13.40 -1.17
C ILE A 211 6.71 -12.30 -2.04
N CYS A 212 6.16 -11.25 -1.43
CA CYS A 212 5.62 -10.07 -2.10
C CYS A 212 6.73 -9.16 -2.65
N MET A 213 7.89 -9.13 -1.98
CA MET A 213 9.04 -8.27 -2.32
C MET A 213 9.97 -8.89 -3.36
N LEU A 214 10.14 -10.21 -3.33
CA LEU A 214 11.08 -10.94 -4.19
C LEU A 214 10.95 -10.60 -5.69
N PRO A 215 9.74 -10.46 -6.27
CA PRO A 215 9.64 -10.09 -7.68
C PRO A 215 10.20 -8.70 -7.98
N PHE A 216 9.97 -7.71 -7.10
CA PHE A 216 10.58 -6.39 -7.24
C PHE A 216 12.10 -6.49 -7.20
N PHE A 217 12.65 -7.17 -6.19
CA PHE A 217 14.09 -7.32 -6.03
C PHE A 217 14.77 -8.05 -7.20
N ASN A 218 14.12 -9.06 -7.76
CA ASN A 218 14.69 -9.88 -8.81
C ASN A 218 14.56 -9.26 -10.21
N ASN A 219 13.52 -8.45 -10.46
CA ASN A 219 13.20 -7.98 -11.81
C ASN A 219 13.45 -6.49 -12.05
N ILE A 220 13.56 -5.66 -11.01
CA ILE A 220 13.93 -4.25 -11.17
C ILE A 220 15.47 -4.14 -11.25
N PRO A 221 16.04 -3.57 -12.34
CA PRO A 221 17.50 -3.52 -12.53
C PRO A 221 18.28 -2.74 -11.46
N LYS A 222 17.67 -1.72 -10.84
CA LYS A 222 18.30 -0.85 -9.85
C LYS A 222 17.46 -0.80 -8.58
N VAL A 223 17.54 -1.86 -7.78
CA VAL A 223 16.71 -2.01 -6.59
C VAL A 223 17.55 -2.23 -5.34
N LYS A 224 17.14 -1.58 -4.25
CA LYS A 224 17.61 -1.85 -2.88
C LYS A 224 16.42 -2.32 -2.06
N TRP A 225 16.65 -3.30 -1.20
CA TRP A 225 15.63 -3.80 -0.27
C TRP A 225 16.06 -3.54 1.17
N VAL A 226 15.19 -2.91 1.95
CA VAL A 226 15.36 -2.72 3.39
C VAL A 226 14.18 -3.36 4.13
N GLN A 227 14.50 -4.29 5.02
CA GLN A 227 13.50 -4.88 5.93
C GLN A 227 13.59 -4.25 7.32
N PHE A 228 12.44 -3.84 7.87
CA PHE A 228 12.31 -3.29 9.22
C PHE A 228 12.07 -4.43 10.22
N ALA A 229 12.89 -4.45 11.28
CA ALA A 229 12.99 -5.61 12.16
C ALA A 229 11.89 -5.65 13.24
N ASN A 230 11.35 -4.48 13.60
CA ASN A 230 10.40 -4.32 14.71
C ASN A 230 9.07 -3.71 14.25
N SER A 231 8.78 -3.78 12.96
CA SER A 231 7.59 -3.18 12.34
C SER A 231 6.73 -4.24 11.65
N SER A 232 5.51 -3.85 11.31
CA SER A 232 4.53 -4.55 10.48
C SER A 232 4.24 -3.72 9.23
N HIS A 233 2.98 -3.55 8.82
CA HIS A 233 2.62 -2.84 7.59
C HIS A 233 2.84 -1.32 7.66
N VAL A 234 3.06 -0.75 8.85
CA VAL A 234 3.25 0.70 9.01
C VAL A 234 4.58 1.07 9.70
N PRO A 235 5.73 0.72 9.10
CA PRO A 235 7.04 1.07 9.67
C PRO A 235 7.24 2.58 9.84
N LEU A 236 6.53 3.40 9.05
CA LEU A 236 6.50 4.86 9.21
C LEU A 236 5.95 5.34 10.56
N PHE A 237 5.16 4.52 11.27
CA PHE A 237 4.65 4.81 12.61
C PHE A 237 5.35 3.99 13.69
N GLU A 238 5.79 2.77 13.39
CA GLU A 238 6.39 1.85 14.37
C GLU A 238 7.89 2.09 14.59
N GLU A 239 8.62 2.45 13.53
CA GLU A 239 10.05 2.79 13.56
C GLU A 239 10.30 4.17 12.87
N PRO A 240 9.63 5.26 13.29
CA PRO A 240 9.51 6.50 12.51
C PRO A 240 10.86 7.15 12.19
N GLU A 241 11.79 7.20 13.13
CA GLU A 241 13.11 7.81 12.90
C GLU A 241 13.96 7.00 11.91
N ARG A 242 13.91 5.66 12.03
CA ARG A 242 14.62 4.79 11.10
C ARG A 242 13.98 4.85 9.71
N TYR A 243 12.65 4.83 9.64
CA TYR A 243 11.91 4.91 8.39
C TYR A 243 12.23 6.20 7.63
N LYS A 244 12.09 7.33 8.31
CA LYS A 244 12.41 8.66 7.78
C LYS A 244 13.86 8.76 7.30
N LYS A 245 14.81 8.21 8.05
CA LYS A 245 16.22 8.17 7.64
C LYS A 245 16.43 7.32 6.39
N VAL A 246 15.87 6.11 6.35
CA VAL A 246 16.02 5.19 5.21
C VAL A 246 15.44 5.79 3.93
N VAL A 247 14.22 6.34 4.00
CA VAL A 247 13.55 6.96 2.85
C VAL A 247 14.25 8.25 2.46
N GLY A 248 14.51 9.16 3.40
CA GLY A 248 15.15 10.44 3.14
C GLY A 248 16.56 10.30 2.56
N ASP A 249 17.42 9.46 3.15
CA ASP A 249 18.78 9.21 2.64
C ASP A 249 18.75 8.65 1.21
N PHE A 250 17.76 7.81 0.89
CA PHE A 250 17.60 7.24 -0.44
C PHE A 250 17.18 8.31 -1.47
N LEU A 251 16.20 9.16 -1.13
CA LEU A 251 15.74 10.23 -2.02
C LEU A 251 16.79 11.31 -2.26
N MET A 252 17.77 11.45 -1.36
CA MET A 252 18.90 12.37 -1.50
C MET A 252 20.07 11.80 -2.33
N THR A 253 19.96 10.57 -2.86
CA THR A 253 20.99 10.02 -3.74
C THR A 253 20.99 10.68 -5.11
N ALA A 254 22.16 10.67 -5.76
CA ALA A 254 22.36 11.25 -7.10
C ALA A 254 22.01 10.26 -8.23
#